data_AF-A0A9J7EPQ0-F1
#
_entry.id   AF-A0A9J7EPQ0-F1
#
_cell.length_a   1.000
_cell.length_b   1.000
_cell.length_c   1.000
_cell.angle_alpha   90.00
_cell.angle_beta   90.00
_cell.angle_gamma   90.00
#
_symmetry.space_group_name_H-M   'P 1'
#
loop_
_entity.id
_entity.type
_entity.pdbx_description
1 polymer ?
#
loop_
_entity_poly.entity_id
_entity_poly.type
_entity_poly.pdbx_seq_one_letter_code
_entity_poly.pdbx_strand_id
1 'polypeptide(L)'
;MVTVLKDRLLDFHPDTLEHVRMELNLDKNERMDDAVNLLEEWVKKQQHFVKKDFSRAYLERTLISAKGMVERAKQRIDKLCTFKTLLPEYYPKSVAKGHFDSLEPIVQYGLLPKLTKEHYRVSLFNVKSDDYNSGHIHLFYKYVVMICEYIKINDYNNGFVVALDFRDANILTFVTKCTPMDLRQVITLMTMNGEKR
;
A
#
# COMPACT_ATOMS: atom_id res chain seq x y z
N MET A 1 13.93 19.22 9.73
CA MET A 1 14.60 18.13 10.47
C MET A 1 14.70 16.93 9.55
N VAL A 2 15.89 16.35 9.38
CA VAL A 2 16.06 15.11 8.61
C VAL A 2 15.35 13.99 9.36
N THR A 3 14.28 13.46 8.79
CA THR A 3 13.50 12.38 9.38
C THR A 3 14.33 11.10 9.34
N VAL A 4 14.81 10.64 10.49
CA VAL A 4 15.44 9.32 10.58
C VAL A 4 14.34 8.28 10.35
N LEU A 5 14.46 7.53 9.26
CA LEU A 5 13.56 6.42 8.97
C LEU A 5 13.82 5.31 9.99
N LYS A 6 12.82 5.02 10.83
CA LYS A 6 12.89 3.97 11.84
C LYS A 6 11.55 3.27 11.93
N ASP A 7 11.59 1.96 11.92
CA ASP A 7 10.42 1.09 12.08
C ASP A 7 10.81 -0.17 12.88
N ARG A 8 9.82 -0.94 13.33
CA ARG A 8 10.06 -2.21 14.05
C ARG A 8 10.28 -3.40 13.14
N LEU A 9 9.72 -3.37 11.93
CA LEU A 9 9.74 -4.48 10.96
C LEU A 9 10.51 -4.14 9.68
N LEU A 10 10.68 -2.86 9.38
CA LEU A 10 11.32 -2.38 8.15
C LEU A 10 12.70 -1.79 8.43
N ASP A 11 13.66 -2.24 7.65
CA ASP A 11 15.01 -1.70 7.56
C ASP A 11 15.12 -0.77 6.35
N PHE A 12 15.95 0.25 6.52
CA PHE A 12 16.27 1.25 5.51
C PHE A 12 17.80 1.36 5.38
N HIS A 13 18.27 1.59 4.16
CA HIS A 13 19.66 1.99 3.95
C HIS A 13 19.88 3.41 4.50
N PRO A 14 21.08 3.76 4.96
CA PRO A 14 21.36 5.10 5.51
C PRO A 14 21.01 6.25 4.55
N ASP A 15 21.12 6.01 3.24
CA ASP A 15 20.88 6.97 2.16
C ASP A 15 19.44 6.93 1.59
N THR A 16 18.56 6.08 2.11
CA THR A 16 17.23 5.80 1.50
C THR A 16 16.42 7.08 1.28
N LEU A 17 16.41 7.99 2.26
CA LEU A 17 15.64 9.22 2.16
C LEU A 17 16.13 10.10 1.02
N GLU A 18 17.44 10.30 0.92
CA GLU A 18 18.07 11.14 -0.10
C GLU A 18 17.92 10.51 -1.49
N HIS A 19 18.23 9.22 -1.60
CA HIS A 19 18.16 8.47 -2.84
C HIS A 19 16.75 8.50 -3.44
N VAL A 20 15.73 8.13 -2.66
CA VAL A 20 14.34 8.05 -3.14
C VAL A 20 13.79 9.42 -3.54
N ARG A 21 14.14 10.50 -2.82
CA ARG A 21 13.74 11.86 -3.19
C ARG A 21 14.41 12.33 -4.48
N MET A 22 15.70 12.02 -4.63
CA MET A 22 16.48 12.37 -5.82
C MET A 22 15.97 11.67 -7.08
N GLU A 23 15.67 10.38 -7.00
CA GLU A 23 15.07 9.60 -8.10
C GLU A 23 13.74 10.21 -8.61
N LEU A 24 13.01 10.90 -7.72
CA LEU A 24 11.75 11.55 -8.05
C LEU A 24 11.89 13.06 -8.35
N ASN A 25 13.10 13.62 -8.36
CA ASN A 25 13.39 15.05 -8.49
C ASN A 25 12.67 15.94 -7.45
N LEU A 26 12.50 15.41 -6.24
CA LEU A 26 11.87 16.08 -5.08
C LEU A 26 12.90 16.59 -4.06
N ASP A 27 14.18 16.32 -4.28
CA ASP A 27 15.32 16.74 -3.46
C ASP A 27 15.67 18.22 -3.61
N LYS A 28 15.28 18.87 -4.72
CA LYS A 28 15.68 20.24 -5.07
C LYS A 28 14.69 21.30 -4.60
N ASN A 29 15.21 22.50 -4.29
CA ASN A 29 14.44 23.74 -4.12
C ASN A 29 13.15 23.60 -3.30
N GLU A 30 13.20 22.89 -2.17
CA GLU A 30 12.04 22.70 -1.28
C GLU A 30 10.81 22.03 -1.95
N ARG A 31 10.99 21.42 -3.13
CA ARG A 31 9.88 20.85 -3.93
C ARG A 31 9.08 19.80 -3.17
N MET A 32 9.74 19.00 -2.34
CA MET A 32 9.03 18.07 -1.46
C MET A 32 8.11 18.83 -0.49
N ASP A 33 8.63 19.85 0.19
CA ASP A 33 7.88 20.59 1.19
C ASP A 33 6.71 21.36 0.56
N ASP A 34 6.90 21.97 -0.61
CA ASP A 34 5.86 22.61 -1.39
C ASP A 34 4.76 21.63 -1.82
N ALA A 35 5.15 20.47 -2.34
CA ALA A 35 4.20 19.44 -2.73
C ALA A 35 3.38 18.92 -1.54
N VAL A 36 4.02 18.76 -0.38
CA VAL A 36 3.34 18.35 0.86
C VAL A 36 2.40 19.46 1.36
N ASN A 37 2.82 20.73 1.33
CA ASN A 37 1.97 21.87 1.70
C ASN A 37 0.71 21.93 0.85
N LEU A 38 0.86 21.79 -0.48
CA LEU A 38 -0.25 21.79 -1.42
C LEU A 38 -1.22 20.63 -1.16
N LEU A 39 -0.70 19.43 -0.89
CA LEU A 39 -1.55 18.30 -0.51
C LEU A 39 -2.28 18.54 0.81
N GLU A 40 -1.60 19.06 1.83
CA GLU A 40 -2.19 19.33 3.14
C GLU A 40 -3.34 20.33 3.04
N GLU A 41 -3.15 21.44 2.31
CA GLU A 41 -4.20 22.42 2.06
C GLU A 41 -5.38 21.82 1.28
N TRP A 42 -5.09 21.02 0.26
CA TRP A 42 -6.12 20.36 -0.54
C TRP A 42 -6.96 19.39 0.28
N VAL A 43 -6.33 18.57 1.13
CA VAL A 43 -7.02 17.64 2.05
C VAL A 43 -8.00 18.39 2.96
N LYS A 44 -7.57 19.53 3.54
CA LYS A 44 -8.42 20.34 4.43
C LYS A 44 -9.71 20.80 3.73
N LYS A 45 -9.63 21.09 2.43
CA LYS A 45 -10.74 21.57 1.58
C LYS A 45 -11.73 20.46 1.16
N GLN A 46 -11.38 19.17 1.24
CA GLN A 46 -12.28 18.09 0.79
C GLN A 46 -13.43 17.86 1.78
N GLN A 47 -14.68 18.08 1.37
CA GLN A 47 -15.83 18.02 2.30
C GLN A 47 -16.20 16.59 2.73
N HIS A 48 -16.07 15.61 1.84
CA HIS A 48 -16.43 14.20 2.08
C HIS A 48 -15.41 13.42 2.93
N PHE A 49 -14.27 14.02 3.26
CA PHE A 49 -13.26 13.37 4.10
C PHE A 49 -13.66 13.41 5.57
N VAL A 50 -13.86 12.23 6.16
CA VAL A 50 -14.11 12.06 7.60
C VAL A 50 -12.90 12.45 8.44
N LYS A 51 -11.68 12.11 7.98
CA LYS A 51 -10.41 12.50 8.60
C LYS A 51 -9.58 13.34 7.65
N LYS A 52 -9.01 14.43 8.18
CA LYS A 52 -8.20 15.42 7.45
C LYS A 52 -6.87 15.73 8.13
N ASP A 53 -6.66 15.19 9.33
CA ASP A 53 -5.52 15.35 10.21
C ASP A 53 -4.36 14.40 9.85
N PHE A 54 -4.07 14.25 8.55
CA PHE A 54 -2.94 13.42 8.11
C PHE A 54 -1.62 14.07 8.50
N SER A 55 -0.67 13.27 9.02
CA SER A 55 0.64 13.78 9.35
C SER A 55 1.43 14.17 8.09
N ARG A 56 2.31 15.16 8.22
CA ARG A 56 3.21 15.58 7.12
C ARG A 56 4.00 14.40 6.54
N ALA A 57 4.49 13.51 7.40
CA ALA A 57 5.22 12.31 7.00
C ALA A 57 4.33 11.31 6.22
N TYR A 58 3.03 11.21 6.52
CA TYR A 58 2.09 10.39 5.75
C TYR A 58 1.84 10.97 4.37
N LEU A 59 1.64 12.29 4.27
CA LEU A 59 1.46 12.99 2.99
C LEU A 59 2.72 12.87 2.12
N GLU A 60 3.89 13.00 2.72
CA GLU A 60 5.17 12.79 2.04
C GLU A 60 5.29 11.37 1.46
N ARG A 61 5.07 10.33 2.28
CA ARG A 61 5.09 8.94 1.78
C ARG A 61 4.05 8.69 0.68
N THR A 62 2.90 9.37 0.76
CA THR A 62 1.88 9.32 -0.28
C THR A 62 2.39 9.94 -1.59
N LEU A 63 3.14 11.05 -1.54
CA LEU A 63 3.81 11.62 -2.72
C LEU A 63 4.89 10.69 -3.29
N ILE A 64 5.74 10.13 -2.43
CA ILE A 64 6.79 9.19 -2.84
C ILE A 64 6.19 8.01 -3.59
N SER A 65 5.19 7.36 -2.99
CA SER A 65 4.51 6.25 -3.63
C SER A 65 3.79 6.68 -4.92
N ALA A 66 3.34 7.93 -5.01
CA ALA A 66 2.72 8.52 -6.20
C ALA A 66 3.75 9.03 -7.23
N LYS A 67 5.04 8.73 -7.05
CA LYS A 67 6.14 9.13 -7.94
C LYS A 67 6.29 10.64 -8.06
N GLY A 68 6.06 11.37 -6.96
CA GLY A 68 6.13 12.82 -6.88
C GLY A 68 4.98 13.57 -7.56
N MET A 69 4.03 12.87 -8.19
CA MET A 69 2.90 13.49 -8.85
C MET A 69 1.80 13.85 -7.84
N VAL A 70 1.61 15.15 -7.62
CA VAL A 70 0.63 15.69 -6.66
C VAL A 70 -0.80 15.25 -6.98
N GLU A 71 -1.27 15.39 -8.23
CA GLU A 71 -2.63 14.97 -8.62
C GLU A 71 -2.85 13.47 -8.40
N ARG A 72 -1.82 12.67 -8.69
CA ARG A 72 -1.83 11.24 -8.43
C ARG A 72 -1.97 10.97 -6.93
N ALA A 73 -1.25 11.71 -6.07
CA ALA A 73 -1.36 11.59 -4.63
C ALA A 73 -2.76 12.00 -4.11
N LYS A 74 -3.35 13.09 -4.62
CA LYS A 74 -4.72 13.50 -4.31
C LYS A 74 -5.73 12.38 -4.59
N GLN A 75 -5.65 11.77 -5.77
CA GLN A 75 -6.50 10.63 -6.14
C GLN A 75 -6.35 9.43 -5.18
N ARG A 76 -5.15 9.19 -4.62
CA ARG A 76 -4.95 8.11 -3.63
C ARG A 76 -5.67 8.39 -2.34
N ILE A 77 -5.50 9.60 -1.82
CA ILE A 77 -6.12 10.01 -0.56
C ILE A 77 -7.64 10.01 -0.72
N ASP A 78 -8.14 10.54 -1.83
CA ASP A 78 -9.56 10.55 -2.15
C ASP A 78 -10.17 9.14 -2.16
N LYS A 79 -9.55 8.22 -2.92
CA LYS A 79 -9.96 6.82 -2.97
C LYS A 79 -9.91 6.16 -1.60
N LEU A 80 -8.84 6.37 -0.83
CA LEU A 80 -8.70 5.82 0.52
C LEU A 80 -9.85 6.28 1.42
N CYS A 81 -10.14 7.58 1.46
CA CYS A 81 -11.23 8.14 2.25
C CYS A 81 -12.58 7.59 1.81
N THR A 82 -12.81 7.53 0.49
CA THR A 82 -14.05 6.97 -0.08
C THR A 82 -14.22 5.50 0.26
N PHE A 83 -13.19 4.66 0.10
CA PHE A 83 -13.27 3.23 0.43
C PHE A 83 -13.46 2.98 1.91
N LYS A 84 -12.83 3.75 2.79
CA LYS A 84 -13.06 3.62 4.24
C LYS A 84 -14.50 3.93 4.62
N THR A 85 -15.16 4.83 3.90
CA THR A 85 -16.58 5.16 4.11
C THR A 85 -17.52 4.11 3.51
N LEU A 86 -17.25 3.66 2.28
CA LEU A 86 -18.14 2.74 1.55
C LEU A 86 -18.00 1.27 1.99
N LEU A 87 -16.81 0.88 2.43
CA LEU A 87 -16.44 -0.51 2.70
C LEU A 87 -15.76 -0.66 4.08
N PRO A 88 -16.37 -0.15 5.16
CA PRO A 88 -15.74 -0.10 6.49
C PRO A 88 -15.40 -1.50 7.05
N GLU A 89 -16.09 -2.55 6.61
CA GLU A 89 -15.86 -3.93 7.02
C GLU A 89 -14.46 -4.45 6.64
N TYR A 90 -13.82 -3.84 5.64
CA TYR A 90 -12.46 -4.17 5.22
C TYR A 90 -11.37 -3.41 5.97
N TYR A 91 -11.74 -2.43 6.81
CA TYR A 91 -10.83 -1.60 7.59
C TYR A 91 -11.07 -1.80 9.10
N PRO A 92 -10.78 -2.99 9.66
CA PRO A 92 -10.99 -3.25 11.07
C PRO A 92 -10.11 -2.33 11.94
N LYS A 93 -10.69 -1.78 13.02
CA LYS A 93 -9.96 -0.93 13.98
C LYS A 93 -8.87 -1.69 14.76
N SER A 94 -9.07 -2.99 14.92
CA SER A 94 -8.15 -3.89 15.61
C SER A 94 -8.27 -5.29 15.03
N VAL A 95 -7.17 -6.02 15.00
CA VAL A 95 -7.11 -7.40 14.55
C VAL A 95 -6.63 -8.25 15.72
N ALA A 96 -7.41 -9.27 16.09
CA ALA A 96 -7.01 -10.21 17.13
C ALA A 96 -5.86 -11.11 16.65
N LYS A 97 -5.01 -11.58 17.56
CA LYS A 97 -4.04 -12.62 17.24
C LYS A 97 -4.78 -13.83 16.67
N GLY A 98 -4.29 -14.36 15.56
CA GLY A 98 -4.88 -15.50 14.88
C GLY A 98 -6.05 -15.19 13.94
N HIS A 99 -6.44 -13.92 13.79
CA HIS A 99 -7.58 -13.53 12.94
C HIS A 99 -7.45 -14.01 11.48
N PHE A 100 -6.22 -14.19 11.00
CA PHE A 100 -5.92 -14.58 9.62
C PHE A 100 -5.39 -16.02 9.50
N ASP A 101 -5.44 -16.84 10.56
CA ASP A 101 -4.81 -18.17 10.56
C ASP A 101 -5.44 -19.11 9.51
N SER A 102 -6.73 -18.96 9.21
CA SER A 102 -7.38 -19.73 8.15
C SER A 102 -6.88 -19.41 6.74
N LEU A 103 -6.12 -18.31 6.55
CA LEU A 103 -5.46 -18.00 5.29
C LEU A 103 -4.13 -18.77 5.11
N GLU A 104 -3.46 -19.18 6.18
CA GLU A 104 -2.15 -19.83 6.12
C GLU A 104 -2.07 -21.04 5.17
N PRO A 105 -3.06 -21.96 5.13
CA PRO A 105 -3.04 -23.08 4.18
C PRO A 105 -3.33 -22.67 2.73
N ILE A 106 -3.83 -21.44 2.50
CA ILE A 106 -4.24 -20.95 1.17
C ILE A 106 -3.17 -20.04 0.59
N VAL A 107 -2.70 -19.07 1.37
CA VAL A 107 -1.76 -18.05 0.95
C VAL A 107 -0.86 -17.65 2.11
N GLN A 108 0.44 -17.57 1.81
CA GLN A 108 1.44 -17.03 2.71
C GLN A 108 2.01 -15.75 2.12
N TYR A 109 2.10 -14.71 2.94
CA TYR A 109 2.70 -13.44 2.56
C TYR A 109 3.98 -13.18 3.34
N GLY A 110 4.99 -12.67 2.65
CA GLY A 110 6.24 -12.20 3.24
C GLY A 110 6.60 -10.81 2.73
N LEU A 111 6.81 -9.87 3.65
CA LEU A 111 7.40 -8.57 3.35
C LEU A 111 8.87 -8.60 3.80
N LEU A 112 9.81 -8.45 2.88
CA LEU A 112 11.22 -8.48 3.24
C LEU A 112 11.60 -7.19 4.01
N PRO A 113 12.16 -7.30 5.22
CA PRO A 113 12.56 -6.15 6.03
C PRO A 113 13.61 -5.25 5.37
N LYS A 114 14.50 -5.83 4.55
CA LYS A 114 15.56 -5.08 3.87
C LYS A 114 15.14 -4.67 2.46
N LEU A 115 15.54 -3.48 2.05
CA LEU A 115 15.36 -3.00 0.68
C LEU A 115 16.36 -3.68 -0.26
N THR A 116 16.06 -3.71 -1.56
CA THR A 116 17.07 -4.00 -2.59
C THR A 116 18.10 -2.88 -2.65
N LYS A 117 19.22 -3.11 -3.37
CA LYS A 117 20.27 -2.09 -3.56
C LYS A 117 19.73 -0.80 -4.19
N GLU A 118 18.70 -0.92 -5.02
CA GLU A 118 17.98 0.16 -5.71
C GLU A 118 16.78 0.68 -4.90
N HIS A 119 16.74 0.39 -3.60
CA HIS A 119 15.75 0.84 -2.63
C HIS A 119 14.31 0.39 -2.91
N TYR A 120 14.11 -0.76 -3.57
CA TYR A 120 12.79 -1.38 -3.70
C TYR A 120 12.46 -2.28 -2.51
N ARG A 121 11.19 -2.32 -2.14
CA ARG A 121 10.67 -3.27 -1.15
C ARG A 121 10.22 -4.55 -1.84
N VAL A 122 10.66 -5.71 -1.34
CA VAL A 122 10.25 -7.00 -1.90
C VAL A 122 9.07 -7.55 -1.12
N SER A 123 8.02 -7.95 -1.83
CA SER A 123 6.85 -8.66 -1.31
C SER A 123 6.71 -10.00 -2.00
N LEU A 124 6.51 -11.05 -1.23
CA LEU A 124 6.34 -12.41 -1.69
C LEU A 124 4.93 -12.88 -1.34
N PHE A 125 4.23 -13.46 -2.31
CA PHE A 125 3.03 -14.23 -2.08
C PHE A 125 3.28 -15.65 -2.55
N ASN A 126 3.09 -16.61 -1.65
CA ASN A 126 3.02 -18.02 -2.01
C ASN A 126 1.56 -18.46 -1.93
N VAL A 127 0.98 -18.80 -3.07
CA VAL A 127 -0.37 -19.37 -3.16
C VAL A 127 -0.24 -20.89 -3.06
N LYS A 128 -0.62 -21.42 -1.90
CA LYS A 128 -0.42 -22.83 -1.50
C LYS A 128 -1.59 -23.75 -1.87
N SER A 129 -2.77 -23.17 -2.08
CA SER A 129 -3.97 -23.93 -2.38
C SER A 129 -4.96 -23.07 -3.15
N ASP A 130 -5.67 -23.70 -4.08
CA ASP A 130 -6.84 -23.13 -4.75
C ASP A 130 -8.16 -23.53 -4.07
N ASP A 131 -8.11 -24.27 -2.97
CA ASP A 131 -9.26 -24.61 -2.12
C ASP A 131 -9.63 -23.46 -1.18
N TYR A 132 -10.30 -22.46 -1.74
CA TYR A 132 -10.83 -21.33 -1.00
C TYR A 132 -12.28 -21.02 -1.38
N ASN A 133 -12.94 -20.24 -0.52
CA ASN A 133 -14.34 -19.81 -0.67
C ASN A 133 -14.43 -18.28 -0.51
N SER A 134 -15.62 -17.71 -0.65
CA SER A 134 -15.84 -16.27 -0.53
C SER A 134 -15.42 -15.68 0.82
N GLY A 135 -15.55 -16.43 1.91
CA GLY A 135 -15.10 -16.04 3.25
C GLY A 135 -13.58 -15.87 3.32
N HIS A 136 -12.83 -16.80 2.73
CA HIS A 136 -11.37 -16.69 2.61
C HIS A 136 -10.96 -15.49 1.76
N ILE A 137 -11.66 -15.21 0.66
CA ILE A 137 -11.41 -14.03 -0.18
C ILE A 137 -11.61 -12.73 0.62
N HIS A 138 -12.74 -12.61 1.34
CA HIS A 138 -13.01 -11.44 2.19
C HIS A 138 -11.97 -11.27 3.29
N LEU A 139 -11.54 -12.35 3.91
CA LEU A 139 -10.51 -12.32 4.93
C LEU A 139 -9.14 -11.92 4.35
N PHE A 140 -8.81 -12.41 3.15
CA PHE A 140 -7.61 -12.02 2.42
C PHE A 140 -7.60 -10.53 2.07
N TYR A 141 -8.73 -9.96 1.65
CA TYR A 141 -8.82 -8.51 1.42
C TYR A 141 -8.52 -7.69 2.67
N LYS A 142 -9.07 -8.08 3.83
CA LYS A 142 -8.78 -7.42 5.11
C LYS A 142 -7.30 -7.49 5.44
N TYR A 143 -6.70 -8.66 5.21
CA TYR A 143 -5.28 -8.89 5.42
C TYR A 143 -4.41 -7.96 4.53
N VAL A 144 -4.72 -7.88 3.23
CA VAL A 144 -4.02 -7.00 2.28
C VAL A 144 -4.21 -5.53 2.65
N VAL A 145 -5.41 -5.09 3.00
CA VAL A 145 -5.68 -3.71 3.44
C VAL A 145 -4.84 -3.37 4.68
N MET A 146 -4.80 -4.25 5.68
CA MET A 146 -3.99 -4.07 6.88
C MET A 146 -2.50 -3.89 6.54
N ILE A 147 -1.95 -4.76 5.70
CA ILE A 147 -0.55 -4.67 5.26
C ILE A 147 -0.30 -3.36 4.51
N CYS A 148 -1.17 -3.00 3.57
CA CYS A 148 -1.04 -1.78 2.79
C CYS A 148 -1.08 -0.53 3.68
N GLU A 149 -1.94 -0.48 4.69
CA GLU A 149 -1.98 0.64 5.64
C GLU A 149 -0.70 0.71 6.47
N TYR A 150 -0.17 -0.43 6.95
CA TYR A 150 1.12 -0.46 7.64
C TYR A 150 2.24 0.09 6.76
N ILE A 151 2.34 -0.38 5.52
CA ILE A 151 3.35 0.04 4.56
C ILE A 151 3.24 1.53 4.25
N LYS A 152 2.04 2.06 4.00
CA LYS A 152 1.83 3.49 3.72
C LYS A 152 2.28 4.39 4.87
N ILE A 153 2.07 3.94 6.10
CA ILE A 153 2.41 4.73 7.30
C ILE A 153 3.92 4.68 7.54
N ASN A 154 4.56 3.53 7.37
CA ASN A 154 5.91 3.29 7.88
C ASN A 154 7.00 3.23 6.81
N ASP A 155 6.71 2.69 5.61
CA ASP A 155 7.72 2.42 4.59
C ASP A 155 8.12 3.68 3.80
N TYR A 156 9.33 3.65 3.25
CA TYR A 156 9.91 4.72 2.44
C TYR A 156 10.86 4.05 1.44
N ASN A 157 10.39 3.90 0.20
CA ASN A 157 11.04 3.08 -0.82
C ASN A 157 10.79 3.62 -2.23
N ASN A 158 11.53 3.13 -3.20
CA ASN A 158 11.37 3.45 -4.62
C ASN A 158 10.18 2.72 -5.27
N GLY A 159 9.62 1.72 -4.62
CA GLY A 159 8.50 0.93 -5.11
C GLY A 159 8.58 -0.51 -4.62
N PHE A 160 7.80 -1.38 -5.26
CA PHE A 160 7.69 -2.78 -4.86
C PHE A 160 8.12 -3.70 -5.99
N VAL A 161 8.90 -4.72 -5.63
CA VAL A 161 9.04 -5.93 -6.43
C VAL A 161 8.11 -6.97 -5.81
N VAL A 162 7.13 -7.41 -6.57
CA VAL A 162 6.16 -8.42 -6.12
C VAL A 162 6.46 -9.73 -6.83
N ALA A 163 6.81 -10.76 -6.07
CA ALA A 163 6.91 -12.12 -6.58
C ALA A 163 5.66 -12.89 -6.16
N LEU A 164 5.01 -13.51 -7.15
CA LEU A 164 3.88 -14.40 -6.93
C LEU A 164 4.33 -15.82 -7.27
N ASP A 165 4.36 -16.68 -6.26
CA ASP A 165 4.65 -18.09 -6.39
C ASP A 165 3.34 -18.88 -6.44
N PHE A 166 3.11 -19.54 -7.57
CA PHE A 166 1.93 -20.37 -7.84
C PHE A 166 2.33 -21.84 -8.05
N ARG A 167 3.55 -22.25 -7.67
CA ARG A 167 3.98 -23.64 -7.91
C ARG A 167 3.10 -24.68 -7.22
N ASP A 168 2.46 -24.29 -6.11
CA ASP A 168 1.59 -25.15 -5.29
C ASP A 168 0.10 -24.95 -5.58
N ALA A 169 -0.28 -24.08 -6.53
CA ALA A 169 -1.68 -23.77 -6.84
C ALA A 169 -1.95 -23.62 -8.33
N ASN A 170 -3.17 -23.95 -8.75
CA ASN A 170 -3.57 -23.74 -10.13
C ASN A 170 -4.02 -22.29 -10.36
N ILE A 171 -3.20 -21.52 -11.08
CA ILE A 171 -3.50 -20.12 -11.45
C ILE A 171 -4.83 -19.99 -12.22
N LEU A 172 -5.25 -21.00 -12.99
CA LEU A 172 -6.52 -20.98 -13.71
C LEU A 172 -7.70 -21.07 -12.75
N THR A 173 -7.58 -21.89 -11.68
CA THR A 173 -8.60 -21.96 -10.63
C THR A 173 -8.72 -20.61 -9.91
N PHE A 174 -7.60 -19.91 -9.69
CA PHE A 174 -7.62 -18.58 -9.11
C PHE A 174 -8.44 -17.60 -9.98
N VAL A 175 -8.15 -17.58 -11.28
CA VAL A 175 -8.82 -16.69 -12.24
C VAL A 175 -10.31 -17.05 -12.41
N THR A 176 -10.69 -18.33 -12.34
CA THR A 176 -12.10 -18.75 -12.51
C THR A 176 -12.94 -18.53 -11.26
N LYS A 177 -12.37 -18.67 -10.06
CA LYS A 177 -13.08 -18.43 -8.79
C LYS A 177 -13.12 -16.95 -8.41
N CYS A 178 -12.22 -16.12 -8.94
CA CYS A 178 -12.25 -14.69 -8.74
C CYS A 178 -13.26 -14.06 -9.72
N THR A 179 -14.36 -13.51 -9.20
CA THR A 179 -15.32 -12.85 -10.10
C THR A 179 -14.67 -11.61 -10.72
N PRO A 180 -15.08 -11.16 -11.92
CA PRO A 180 -14.64 -9.89 -12.47
C PRO A 180 -14.91 -8.69 -11.54
N MET A 181 -15.92 -8.80 -10.67
CA MET A 181 -16.23 -7.81 -9.63
C MET A 181 -15.20 -7.86 -8.50
N ASP A 182 -14.83 -9.05 -8.03
CA ASP A 182 -13.74 -9.24 -7.08
C ASP A 182 -12.43 -8.72 -7.66
N LEU A 183 -12.04 -9.15 -8.86
CA LEU A 183 -10.85 -8.66 -9.57
C LEU A 183 -10.85 -7.13 -9.68
N ARG A 184 -11.99 -6.51 -10.02
CA ARG A 184 -12.10 -5.05 -10.06
C ARG A 184 -11.89 -4.45 -8.66
N GLN A 185 -12.43 -5.03 -7.59
CA GLN A 185 -12.21 -4.58 -6.23
C GLN A 185 -10.75 -4.78 -5.79
N VAL A 186 -10.14 -5.96 -6.01
CA VAL A 186 -8.70 -6.22 -5.79
C VAL A 186 -7.86 -5.18 -6.50
N ILE A 187 -8.06 -5.03 -7.80
CA ILE A 187 -7.28 -4.11 -8.63
C ILE A 187 -7.52 -2.70 -8.15
N THR A 188 -8.72 -2.28 -7.78
CA THR A 188 -8.94 -0.91 -7.29
C THR A 188 -8.29 -0.67 -5.92
N LEU A 189 -8.27 -1.68 -5.04
CA LEU A 189 -7.60 -1.62 -3.74
C LEU A 189 -6.07 -1.66 -3.85
N MET A 190 -5.52 -2.53 -4.71
CA MET A 190 -4.07 -2.66 -4.96
C MET A 190 -3.53 -1.54 -5.84
N THR A 191 -4.26 -1.16 -6.88
CA THR A 191 -3.99 -0.04 -7.78
C THR A 191 -4.66 1.24 -7.31
N MET A 192 -4.45 1.58 -6.04
CA MET A 192 -4.37 3.00 -5.68
C MET A 192 -3.27 3.73 -6.50
N ASN A 193 -2.84 3.34 -7.71
CA ASN A 193 -3.04 4.12 -8.94
C ASN A 193 -2.46 3.40 -10.17
N GLY A 194 -3.16 3.45 -11.30
CA GLY A 194 -2.59 3.27 -12.62
C GLY A 194 -3.63 3.32 -13.73
N GLU A 195 -4.09 4.51 -14.11
CA GLU A 195 -4.57 4.67 -15.49
C GLU A 195 -3.37 4.43 -16.41
N LYS A 196 -3.60 3.62 -17.44
CA LYS A 196 -2.65 3.38 -18.51
C LYS A 196 -2.24 4.74 -19.09
N ARG A 197 -0.93 4.91 -19.32
CA ARG A 197 -0.46 5.90 -20.28
C ARG A 197 -1.04 5.61 -21.65
#